data_AF-A0A971BAK4-F1
#
_entry.id   AF-A0A971BAK4-F1
#
_cell.length_a   1.000
_cell.length_b   1.000
_cell.length_c   1.000
_cell.angle_alpha   90.00
_cell.angle_beta   90.00
_cell.angle_gamma   90.00
#
_symmetry.space_group_name_H-M   'P 1'
#
loop_
_entity.id
_entity.type
_entity.pdbx_description
1 polymer ?
#
loop_
_entity_poly.entity_id
_entity_poly.type
_entity_poly.pdbx_seq_one_letter_code
_entity_poly.pdbx_strand_id
1 'polypeptide(L)'
;MKKIASTFTSMFLVLGGVSVLAAAALASVQKLTEEPIRKAALAAQETAIKAVVPTFDNSPVEEQYWLPTSEGDSLCCFPASKGGKLQGVAIESYSRNGYGGLIKVMVG
;
A
#
# COMPACT_ATOMS: atom_id res chain seq x y z
N MET A 1 -4.57 50.59 20.68
CA MET A 1 -4.52 49.10 20.76
C MET A 1 -3.17 48.69 21.32
N LYS A 2 -3.16 47.91 22.41
CA LYS A 2 -1.92 47.48 23.09
C LYS A 2 -1.22 46.44 22.21
N LYS A 3 -0.02 46.72 21.69
CA LYS A 3 0.76 45.75 20.91
C LYS A 3 1.10 44.58 21.81
N ILE A 4 0.68 43.37 21.43
CA ILE A 4 1.13 42.15 22.07
C ILE A 4 2.62 42.04 21.76
N ALA A 5 3.46 42.16 22.78
CA ALA A 5 4.89 41.92 22.62
C ALA A 5 5.07 40.43 22.33
N SER A 6 5.59 40.11 21.15
CA SER A 6 5.90 38.73 20.76
C SER A 6 7.11 38.25 21.56
N THR A 7 6.85 37.70 22.75
CA THR A 7 7.87 37.06 23.59
C THR A 7 8.15 35.66 23.04
N PHE A 8 9.37 35.15 23.21
CA PHE A 8 9.78 33.80 22.82
C PHE A 8 8.75 32.73 23.24
N THR A 9 8.24 32.84 24.48
CA THR A 9 7.20 31.96 25.02
C THR A 9 5.88 32.02 24.24
N SER A 10 5.46 33.20 23.78
CA SER A 10 4.24 33.35 22.99
C SER A 10 4.38 32.73 21.59
N MET A 11 5.54 32.86 20.94
CA MET A 11 5.78 32.20 19.65
C MET A 11 5.85 30.68 19.80
N PHE A 12 6.53 30.19 20.84
CA PHE A 12 6.64 28.74 21.11
C PHE A 12 5.26 28.11 21.35
N LEU A 13 4.41 28.74 22.16
CA LEU A 13 3.07 28.24 22.45
C LEU A 13 2.16 28.23 21.22
N VAL A 14 2.24 29.27 20.37
CA VAL A 14 1.43 29.33 19.15
C VAL A 14 1.91 28.28 18.14
N LEU A 15 3.21 28.20 17.86
CA LEU A 15 3.74 27.23 16.91
C LEU A 15 3.52 25.79 17.38
N GLY A 16 3.76 25.52 18.67
CA GLY A 16 3.48 24.22 19.28
C GLY A 16 1.99 23.86 19.20
N GLY A 17 1.11 24.81 19.51
CA GLY A 17 -0.34 24.61 19.43
C GLY A 17 -0.82 24.27 18.02
N VAL A 18 -0.38 25.03 17.01
CA VAL A 18 -0.72 24.76 15.60
C VAL A 18 -0.15 23.41 15.14
N SER A 19 1.07 23.07 15.57
CA SER A 19 1.71 21.79 15.21
C SER A 19 0.96 20.60 15.79
N VAL A 20 0.52 20.67 17.05
CA VAL A 20 -0.29 19.63 17.69
C VAL A 20 -1.64 19.47 17.01
N LEU A 21 -2.30 20.58 16.64
CA LEU A 21 -3.57 20.54 15.91
C LEU A 21 -3.41 19.89 14.53
N ALA A 22 -2.36 20.25 13.79
CA ALA A 22 -2.07 19.65 12.48
C ALA A 22 -1.76 18.16 12.60
N ALA A 23 -0.96 17.76 13.59
CA ALA A 23 -0.64 16.36 13.84
C ALA A 23 -1.89 15.55 14.23
N ALA A 24 -2.76 16.11 15.07
CA ALA A 24 -4.02 15.47 15.45
C ALA A 24 -4.94 15.28 14.24
N ALA A 25 -5.11 16.31 13.41
CA ALA A 25 -5.92 16.21 12.20
C ALA A 25 -5.37 15.14 11.23
N LEU A 26 -4.05 15.14 10.98
CA LEU A 26 -3.42 14.15 10.13
C LEU A 26 -3.56 12.73 10.68
N ALA A 27 -3.37 12.54 11.99
CA ALA A 27 -3.51 11.25 12.65
C ALA A 27 -4.96 10.72 12.62
N SER A 28 -5.95 11.60 12.78
CA SER A 28 -7.37 11.24 12.64
C SER A 28 -7.71 10.78 11.23
N VAL A 29 -7.24 11.50 10.22
CA VAL A 29 -7.44 11.13 8.81
C VAL A 29 -6.74 9.81 8.51
N GLN A 30 -5.47 9.66 8.90
CA GLN A 30 -4.72 8.42 8.72
C GLN A 30 -5.47 7.21 9.28
N LYS A 31 -5.90 7.26 10.56
CA LYS A 31 -6.63 6.15 11.18
C LYS A 31 -7.94 5.79 10.47
N LEU A 32 -8.68 6.80 10.00
CA LEU A 32 -9.93 6.58 9.26
C LEU A 32 -9.67 6.02 7.86
N THR A 33 -8.55 6.38 7.24
CA THR A 33 -8.20 5.95 5.87
C THR A 33 -7.45 4.63 5.81
N GLU A 34 -6.75 4.22 6.87
CA GLU A 34 -5.95 2.99 6.89
C GLU A 34 -6.79 1.73 6.64
N GLU A 35 -7.97 1.62 7.26
CA GLU A 35 -8.88 0.50 7.03
C GLU A 35 -9.41 0.41 5.60
N PRO A 36 -9.99 1.47 5.01
CA PRO A 36 -10.46 1.44 3.63
C PRO A 36 -9.31 1.31 2.63
N ILE A 37 -8.13 1.88 2.89
CA ILE A 37 -6.94 1.68 2.04
C ILE A 37 -6.53 0.21 2.06
N ARG A 38 -6.49 -0.43 3.23
CA ARG A 38 -6.15 -1.84 3.35
C ARG A 38 -7.18 -2.72 2.62
N LYS A 39 -8.47 -2.44 2.79
CA LYS A 39 -9.54 -3.16 2.08
C LYS A 39 -9.48 -2.94 0.57
N ALA A 40 -9.24 -1.71 0.13
CA ALA A 40 -9.10 -1.38 -1.29
C ALA A 40 -7.85 -2.02 -1.91
N ALA A 41 -6.73 -2.07 -1.17
CA ALA A 41 -5.52 -2.75 -1.61
C ALA A 41 -5.74 -4.26 -1.77
N LEU A 42 -6.41 -4.90 -0.80
CA LEU A 42 -6.78 -6.32 -0.89
C LEU A 42 -7.74 -6.57 -2.06
N ALA A 43 -8.78 -5.75 -2.21
CA ALA A 43 -9.73 -5.87 -3.32
C ALA A 43 -9.06 -5.63 -4.70
N ALA A 44 -8.11 -4.69 -4.78
CA ALA A 44 -7.34 -4.43 -5.99
C ALA A 44 -6.43 -5.61 -6.33
N GLN A 45 -5.77 -6.23 -5.34
CA GLN A 45 -4.98 -7.45 -5.53
C GLN A 45 -5.87 -8.61 -5.99
N GLU A 46 -7.02 -8.85 -5.34
CA GLU A 46 -7.96 -9.89 -5.76
C GLU A 46 -8.49 -9.64 -7.18
N THR A 47 -8.81 -8.39 -7.54
CA THR A 47 -9.28 -8.04 -8.89
C THR A 47 -8.20 -8.27 -9.92
N ALA A 48 -6.95 -7.89 -9.62
CA ALA A 48 -5.81 -8.12 -10.50
C ALA A 48 -5.58 -9.63 -10.70
N ILE A 49 -5.65 -10.43 -9.64
CA ILE A 49 -5.51 -11.90 -9.72
C ILE A 49 -6.66 -12.51 -10.54
N LYS A 50 -7.91 -12.05 -10.35
CA LYS A 50 -9.07 -12.46 -11.19
C LYS A 50 -8.90 -12.12 -12.66
N ALA A 51 -8.28 -10.99 -12.96
CA ALA A 51 -8.07 -10.55 -14.34
C ALA A 51 -7.10 -11.47 -15.09
N VAL A 52 -6.10 -12.02 -14.40
CA VAL A 52 -5.07 -12.88 -15.02
C VAL A 52 -5.38 -14.38 -14.88
N VAL A 53 -6.03 -14.81 -13.80
CA VAL A 53 -6.52 -16.19 -13.62
C VAL A 53 -8.00 -16.18 -13.20
N PRO A 54 -8.95 -16.34 -14.14
CA PRO A 54 -10.38 -16.22 -13.86
C PRO A 54 -10.99 -17.38 -13.03
N THR A 55 -10.23 -18.44 -12.75
CA THR A 55 -10.72 -19.60 -11.99
C THR A 55 -9.82 -19.92 -10.78
N PHE A 56 -10.28 -19.60 -9.58
CA PHE A 56 -9.65 -20.01 -8.32
C PHE A 56 -10.72 -20.22 -7.23
N ASP A 57 -10.50 -21.20 -6.35
CA ASP A 57 -11.28 -21.43 -5.12
C ASP A 57 -10.40 -21.23 -3.87
N ASN A 58 -9.14 -20.80 -4.05
CA ASN A 58 -8.17 -20.62 -2.97
C ASN A 58 -7.99 -19.14 -2.58
N SER A 59 -7.26 -18.88 -1.50
CA SER A 59 -6.77 -17.54 -1.10
C SER A 59 -5.36 -17.28 -1.68
N PRO A 60 -5.22 -16.85 -2.96
CA PRO A 60 -3.92 -16.70 -3.61
C PRO A 60 -2.98 -15.73 -2.89
N VAL A 61 -3.52 -14.77 -2.13
CA VAL A 61 -2.77 -13.82 -1.29
C VAL A 61 -2.15 -14.49 -0.05
N GLU A 62 -2.78 -15.53 0.49
CA GLU A 62 -2.28 -16.26 1.67
C GLU A 62 -1.24 -17.31 1.30
N GLU A 63 -1.31 -17.86 0.08
CA GLU A 63 -0.34 -18.83 -0.46
C GLU A 63 0.78 -18.19 -1.29
N GLN A 64 1.00 -16.89 -1.13
CA GLN A 64 2.07 -16.20 -1.83
C GLN A 64 3.43 -16.81 -1.50
N TYR A 65 4.26 -17.02 -2.52
CA TYR A 65 5.64 -17.45 -2.36
C TYR A 65 6.58 -16.55 -3.15
N TRP A 66 7.79 -16.39 -2.63
CA TRP A 66 8.80 -15.51 -3.19
C TRP A 66 9.78 -16.32 -4.03
N LEU A 67 9.86 -16.04 -5.32
CA LEU A 67 10.88 -16.61 -6.19
C LEU A 67 12.08 -15.66 -6.27
N PRO A 68 13.29 -16.10 -5.86
CA PRO A 68 14.49 -15.29 -6.03
C PRO A 68 14.81 -15.12 -7.51
N THR A 69 15.05 -13.89 -7.96
CA THR A 69 15.53 -13.61 -9.31
C THR A 69 17.02 -13.31 -9.33
N SER A 70 17.65 -13.50 -10.49
CA SER A 70 19.07 -13.22 -10.73
C SER A 70 19.46 -11.75 -10.53
N GLU A 71 18.49 -10.83 -10.44
CA GLU A 71 18.70 -9.39 -10.18
C GLU A 71 18.59 -8.99 -8.70
N GLY A 72 18.37 -9.95 -7.79
CA GLY A 72 18.52 -9.74 -6.35
C GLY A 72 17.26 -9.32 -5.58
N ASP A 73 16.14 -9.06 -6.25
CA ASP A 73 14.83 -8.85 -5.60
C ASP A 73 13.91 -10.04 -5.88
N SER A 74 13.21 -10.52 -4.86
CA SER A 74 12.32 -11.67 -4.99
C SER A 74 11.01 -11.27 -5.68
N LEU A 75 10.53 -12.06 -6.63
CA LEU A 75 9.21 -11.87 -7.26
C LEU A 75 8.13 -12.56 -6.42
N CYS A 76 7.05 -11.83 -6.15
CA CYS A 76 5.89 -12.39 -5.44
C CYS A 76 5.04 -13.19 -6.42
N CYS A 77 4.86 -14.47 -6.13
CA CYS A 77 4.08 -15.40 -6.94
C CYS A 77 2.82 -15.80 -6.16
N PHE A 78 1.68 -15.71 -6.81
CA PHE A 78 0.34 -16.00 -6.29
C PHE A 78 -0.21 -17.22 -7.05
N PRO A 79 -0.08 -18.44 -6.50
CA PRO A 79 -0.62 -19.64 -7.12
C PRO A 79 -2.15 -19.63 -7.04
N ALA A 80 -2.80 -19.75 -8.19
CA ALA A 80 -4.24 -19.87 -8.31
C ALA A 80 -4.61 -21.35 -8.46
N SER A 81 -5.22 -21.92 -7.42
CA SER A 81 -5.69 -23.32 -7.40
C SER A 81 -7.21 -23.38 -7.35
N LYS A 82 -7.80 -24.36 -8.05
CA LYS A 82 -9.24 -24.64 -8.03
C LYS A 82 -9.48 -26.14 -7.81
N GLY A 83 -10.23 -26.49 -6.76
CA GLY A 83 -10.57 -27.90 -6.46
C GLY A 83 -9.36 -28.82 -6.28
N GLY A 84 -8.25 -28.32 -5.71
CA GLY A 84 -7.02 -29.08 -5.52
C GLY A 84 -6.13 -29.23 -6.78
N LYS A 85 -6.44 -28.53 -7.87
CA LYS A 85 -5.61 -28.48 -9.08
C LYS A 85 -5.07 -27.06 -9.30
N LEU A 86 -3.77 -26.95 -9.57
CA LEU A 86 -3.12 -25.68 -9.92
C LEU A 86 -3.58 -25.25 -11.31
N GLN A 87 -4.22 -24.09 -11.41
CA GLN A 87 -4.76 -23.55 -12.67
C GLN A 87 -3.83 -22.51 -13.31
N GLY A 88 -2.99 -21.85 -12.53
CA GLY A 88 -2.04 -20.85 -13.01
C GLY A 88 -1.30 -20.18 -11.85
N VAL A 89 -0.29 -19.37 -12.16
CA VAL A 89 0.45 -18.60 -11.15
C VAL A 89 0.53 -17.16 -11.63
N ALA A 90 -0.05 -16.24 -10.86
CA ALA A 90 0.11 -14.81 -11.10
C ALA A 90 1.41 -14.32 -10.46
N ILE A 91 2.26 -13.62 -11.21
CA ILE A 91 3.55 -13.11 -10.79
C ILE A 91 3.48 -11.58 -10.78
N GLU A 92 3.78 -10.96 -9.64
CA GLU A 92 3.98 -9.51 -9.54
C GLU A 92 5.41 -9.18 -10.01
N SER A 93 5.51 -8.62 -11.22
CA SER A 93 6.74 -8.08 -11.77
C SER A 93 6.82 -6.58 -11.52
N TYR A 94 8.03 -6.04 -11.43
CA TYR A 94 8.24 -4.61 -11.25
C TYR A 94 9.34 -4.10 -12.19
N SER A 95 9.26 -2.83 -12.56
CA SER A 95 10.31 -2.12 -13.28
C SER A 95 10.53 -0.75 -12.66
N ARG A 96 11.79 -0.37 -12.46
CA ARG A 96 12.18 0.94 -11.91
C ARG A 96 12.38 2.01 -13.00
N ASN A 97 12.28 1.63 -14.28
CA ASN A 97 12.49 2.51 -15.43
C ASN A 97 11.21 3.24 -15.88
N GLY A 98 10.23 3.40 -15.00
CA GLY A 98 9.03 4.18 -15.31
C GLY A 98 9.31 5.68 -15.30
N TYR A 99 8.62 6.42 -16.17
CA TYR A 99 8.72 7.89 -16.24
C TYR A 99 8.41 8.57 -14.89
N GLY A 100 7.53 7.98 -14.09
CA GLY A 100 7.19 8.43 -12.71
C GLY A 100 7.81 7.59 -11.60
N GLY A 101 8.77 6.70 -11.90
CA GLY A 101 9.38 5.78 -10.94
C GLY A 101 8.90 4.34 -11.06
N LEU A 102 8.71 3.67 -9.93
CA LEU A 102 8.46 2.22 -9.86
C LEU A 102 7.09 1.84 -10.47
N ILE A 103 7.11 0.97 -11.47
CA ILE A 103 5.93 0.37 -12.10
C ILE A 103 5.81 -1.07 -11.62
N LYS A 104 4.61 -1.47 -11.21
CA LYS A 104 4.26 -2.86 -10.87
C LYS A 104 3.25 -3.39 -11.88
N VAL A 105 3.44 -4.64 -12.31
CA VAL A 105 2.57 -5.32 -13.28
C VAL A 105 2.31 -6.74 -12.78
N MET A 106 1.06 -7.18 -12.86
CA MET A 106 0.69 -8.56 -12.58
C MET A 106 0.60 -9.33 -13.90
N VAL A 107 1.29 -10.46 -13.97
CA VAL A 107 1.36 -11.34 -15.15
C VAL A 107 0.91 -12.73 -14.73
N GLY A 108 -0.11 -13.32 -15.35
CA GLY A 108 -0.56 -14.69 -15.05
C GLY A 108 -0.54 -15.61 -16.25
#